data_AF-A0A699ZSK7-F1
#
_entry.id   AF-A0A699ZSK7-F1
#
_cell.length_a   1.000
_cell.length_b   1.000
_cell.length_c   1.000
_cell.angle_alpha   90.00
_cell.angle_beta   90.00
_cell.angle_gamma   90.00
#
_symmetry.space_group_name_H-M   'P 1'
#
loop_
_entity.id
_entity.type
_entity.pdbx_description
1 polymer ?
#
loop_
_entity_poly.entity_id
_entity_poly.type
_entity_poly.pdbx_seq_one_letter_code
_entity_poly.pdbx_strand_id
1 'polypeptide(L)'
;MVSEKSLAGLLLLNVSFFSGMFLDDEITARLKSTSLDIVTRSGNPASCRDLAMVAAGQADTVIVLHPDSHTSQQAAEAVKAATAMALSVEGRHSTQKVVMQMPNELTVNDYMKSFTRTVLQLPDGNFMDRFTCHTALQPGVFRVWLKILQQGPSNVKLRVKALPAMLHGRTFAEVRRSFRDCIVVGYIRGQDPCFDPLDTQVMLPEQDRLIVLSYVASPAPCTQAQPIYKVAANAASERLARPATYQPAPRKVIVAGWHAPELPDMVQGFADAAPEASQITFILRQDAGIKTADAVVLGMNEELQSQVEADALVLASLLQVQDAVIASGRARAPHVVAKVHRFGTMQVINQYFDMLYPKQPVAPRSHPVPAHQALQPQKPAPATPLALSRLWHIPESVLLEAQEIQAAAA
;
A
#
# COMPACT_ATOMS: atom_id res chain seq x y z
N MET A 1 11.57 26.06 37.16
CA MET A 1 10.39 26.33 36.31
C MET A 1 10.85 26.45 34.87
N VAL A 2 10.89 25.34 34.14
CA VAL A 2 11.16 25.33 32.70
C VAL A 2 9.79 25.25 32.03
N SER A 3 9.51 26.25 31.19
CA SER A 3 8.30 26.42 30.40
C SER A 3 7.93 25.13 29.64
N GLU A 4 6.74 24.60 29.90
CA GLU A 4 6.06 23.59 29.06
C GLU A 4 5.83 24.19 27.66
N LYS A 5 6.79 24.00 26.76
CA LYS A 5 6.52 23.96 25.33
C LYS A 5 6.65 22.50 24.92
N SER A 6 5.51 21.88 24.61
CA SER A 6 5.46 20.58 23.92
C SER A 6 6.20 20.72 22.60
N LEU A 7 7.49 20.38 22.61
CA LEU A 7 8.31 20.21 21.43
C LEU A 7 8.16 18.75 21.01
N ALA A 8 7.55 18.52 19.85
CA ALA A 8 7.54 17.21 19.21
C ALA A 8 8.97 16.89 18.74
N GLY A 9 9.80 16.34 19.62
CA GLY A 9 11.14 15.86 19.31
C GLY A 9 11.10 14.41 18.85
N LEU A 10 11.95 14.05 17.87
CA LEU A 10 12.18 12.67 17.46
C LEU A 10 13.53 12.24 18.02
N LEU A 11 13.53 11.22 18.88
CA LEU A 11 14.73 10.67 19.49
C LEU A 11 15.03 9.30 18.88
N LEU A 12 16.17 9.18 18.23
CA LEU A 12 16.61 7.96 17.56
C LEU A 12 17.68 7.28 18.42
N LEU A 13 17.35 6.08 18.93
CA LEU A 13 18.33 5.19 19.53
C LEU A 13 18.85 4.26 18.44
N ASN A 14 20.12 4.41 18.07
CA ASN A 14 20.75 3.57 17.06
C ASN A 14 21.48 2.39 17.72
N VAL A 15 21.27 1.22 17.14
CA VAL A 15 21.86 -0.07 17.53
C VAL A 15 22.78 -0.51 16.41
N SER A 16 23.82 0.25 16.16
CA SER A 16 24.84 -0.18 15.22
C SER A 16 26.23 0.12 15.77
N PHE A 17 27.19 -0.69 15.35
CA PHE A 17 28.62 -0.56 15.71
C PHE A 17 29.27 0.70 15.10
N PHE A 18 28.50 1.56 14.44
CA PHE A 18 28.98 2.80 13.86
C PHE A 18 28.94 3.92 14.92
N SER A 19 30.05 4.64 15.04
CA SER A 19 30.20 5.80 15.94
C SER A 19 29.09 6.84 15.68
N GLY A 20 28.51 7.39 16.75
CA GLY A 20 27.39 8.34 16.69
C GLY A 20 27.61 9.56 15.78
N MET A 21 28.87 9.95 15.54
CA MET A 21 29.22 11.05 14.63
C MET A 21 28.76 10.81 13.19
N PHE A 22 28.81 9.58 12.68
CA PHE A 22 28.44 9.30 11.28
C PHE A 22 26.92 9.37 11.06
N LEU A 23 26.12 9.04 12.08
CA LEU A 23 24.66 9.10 11.97
C LEU A 23 24.16 10.54 11.97
N ASP A 24 24.76 11.40 12.80
CA ASP A 24 24.42 12.84 12.85
C ASP A 24 24.70 13.52 11.51
N ASP A 25 25.84 13.21 10.89
CA ASP A 25 26.20 13.73 9.56
C ASP A 25 25.22 13.24 8.49
N GLU A 26 24.84 11.96 8.51
CA GLU A 26 23.89 11.40 7.54
C GLU A 26 22.47 11.97 7.70
N ILE A 27 21.99 12.08 8.94
CA ILE A 27 20.70 12.72 9.28
C ILE A 27 20.73 14.18 8.81
N THR A 28 21.79 14.92 9.14
CA THR A 28 21.94 16.32 8.73
C THR A 28 21.98 16.45 7.21
N ALA A 29 22.69 15.56 6.52
CA ALA A 29 22.78 15.56 5.06
C ALA A 29 21.42 15.31 4.39
N ARG A 30 20.61 14.40 4.94
CA ARG A 30 19.32 13.98 4.38
C ARG A 30 18.14 14.85 4.80
N LEU A 31 18.20 15.51 5.96
CA LEU A 31 17.04 16.20 6.58
C LEU A 31 17.18 17.73 6.66
N LYS A 32 18.01 18.33 5.80
CA LYS A 32 18.35 19.77 5.75
C LYS A 32 17.17 20.78 5.81
N SER A 33 15.93 20.34 5.60
CA SER A 33 14.73 21.20 5.54
C SER A 33 13.65 20.87 6.56
N THR A 34 13.95 20.07 7.60
CA THR A 34 12.95 19.61 8.56
C THR A 34 12.94 20.48 9.82
N SER A 35 11.76 20.79 10.36
CA SER A 35 11.59 21.55 11.60
C SER A 35 11.61 20.68 12.87
N LEU A 36 11.98 19.41 12.75
CA LEU A 36 12.00 18.45 13.84
C LEU A 36 13.34 18.56 14.55
N ASP A 37 13.28 18.58 15.88
CA ASP A 37 14.47 18.42 16.72
C ASP A 37 14.80 16.92 16.77
N ILE A 38 15.97 16.57 16.24
CA ILE A 38 16.44 15.19 16.12
C ILE A 38 17.64 15.03 17.02
N VAL A 39 17.51 14.08 17.94
CA VAL A 39 18.57 13.72 18.87
C VAL A 39 18.95 12.27 18.62
N THR A 40 20.25 12.00 18.54
CA THR A 40 20.77 10.64 18.34
C THR A 40 21.49 10.18 19.60
N ARG A 41 21.38 8.88 19.90
CA ARG A 41 22.18 8.21 20.93
C ARG A 41 22.59 6.83 20.43
N SER A 42 23.76 6.37 20.90
CA SER A 42 24.24 5.00 20.68
C SER A 42 23.94 4.17 21.92
N GLY A 43 23.29 3.01 21.75
CA GLY A 43 22.96 2.14 22.88
C GLY A 43 22.26 0.85 22.45
N ASN A 44 21.97 -0.02 23.42
CA ASN A 44 21.26 -1.27 23.20
C ASN A 44 19.80 -1.15 23.67
N PRO A 45 18.79 -1.36 22.81
CA PRO A 45 17.37 -1.20 23.16
C PRO A 45 16.87 -2.30 24.10
N ALA A 46 17.62 -3.40 24.26
CA ALA A 46 17.37 -4.41 25.28
C ALA A 46 17.88 -4.01 26.68
N SER A 47 18.57 -2.88 26.82
CA SER A 47 19.10 -2.37 28.08
C SER A 47 18.18 -1.30 28.66
N CYS A 48 17.64 -1.54 29.86
CA CYS A 48 16.84 -0.52 30.57
C CYS A 48 17.63 0.77 30.81
N ARG A 49 18.95 0.67 31.06
CA ARG A 49 19.83 1.83 31.24
C ARG A 49 19.87 2.72 30.00
N ASP A 50 19.97 2.12 28.82
CA ASP A 50 20.08 2.86 27.58
C ASP A 50 18.72 3.41 27.15
N LEU A 51 17.64 2.68 27.42
CA LEU A 51 16.27 3.19 27.28
C LEU A 51 15.99 4.38 28.22
N ALA A 52 16.48 4.34 29.45
CA ALA A 52 16.38 5.45 30.40
C ALA A 52 17.18 6.67 29.91
N MET A 53 18.34 6.46 29.30
CA MET A 53 19.18 7.52 28.71
C MET A 53 18.43 8.30 27.62
N VAL A 54 17.59 7.62 26.85
CA VAL A 54 16.72 8.23 25.83
C VAL A 54 15.32 8.55 26.36
N ALA A 55 15.11 8.53 27.67
CA ALA A 55 13.80 8.77 28.28
C ALA A 55 12.65 7.97 27.61
N ALA A 56 12.92 6.73 27.15
CA ALA A 56 11.96 5.93 26.39
C ALA A 56 10.64 5.74 27.13
N GLY A 57 10.67 5.65 28.47
CA GLY A 57 9.47 5.54 29.29
C GLY A 57 8.57 6.79 29.33
N GLN A 58 9.05 7.95 28.86
CA GLN A 58 8.30 9.21 28.75
C GLN A 58 7.85 9.51 27.30
N ALA A 59 8.31 8.73 26.31
CA ALA A 59 7.96 8.94 24.92
C ALA A 59 6.48 8.61 24.66
N ASP A 60 5.79 9.43 23.86
CA ASP A 60 4.41 9.13 23.42
C ASP A 60 4.35 7.89 22.52
N THR A 61 5.38 7.67 21.71
CA THR A 61 5.49 6.56 20.78
C THR A 61 6.94 6.09 20.66
N VAL A 62 7.14 4.77 20.76
CA VAL A 62 8.43 4.11 20.53
C VAL A 62 8.32 3.29 19.26
N ILE A 63 9.25 3.46 18.32
CA ILE A 63 9.28 2.71 17.06
C ILE A 63 10.49 1.78 17.08
N VAL A 64 10.26 0.48 16.94
CA VAL A 64 11.31 -0.55 16.88
C VAL A 64 11.37 -1.09 15.46
N LEU A 65 12.43 -0.74 14.74
CA LEU A 65 12.67 -1.18 13.37
C LEU A 65 13.32 -2.57 13.36
N HIS A 66 13.09 -3.31 12.28
CA HIS A 66 13.78 -4.57 12.06
C HIS A 66 15.23 -4.27 11.64
N PRO A 67 16.24 -4.93 12.22
CA PRO A 67 17.63 -4.73 11.82
C PRO A 67 17.84 -5.20 10.37
N ASP A 68 18.84 -4.62 9.70
CA ASP A 68 19.18 -4.97 8.31
C ASP A 68 19.65 -6.44 8.16
N SER A 69 19.61 -6.91 6.91
CA SER A 69 19.71 -8.30 6.42
C SER A 69 20.93 -9.14 6.83
N HIS A 70 21.85 -8.61 7.63
CA HIS A 70 22.99 -9.36 8.17
C HIS A 70 22.67 -10.07 9.49
N THR A 71 21.52 -9.76 10.09
CA THR A 71 21.06 -10.38 11.34
C THR A 71 20.13 -11.54 11.00
N SER A 72 20.36 -12.72 11.58
CA SER A 72 19.40 -13.81 11.40
C SER A 72 18.03 -13.40 11.92
N GLN A 73 16.96 -13.86 11.25
CA GLN A 73 15.57 -13.56 11.61
C GLN A 73 15.31 -13.82 13.11
N GLN A 74 15.82 -14.94 13.63
CA GLN A 74 15.71 -15.32 15.04
C GLN A 74 16.40 -14.33 15.98
N ALA A 75 17.61 -13.87 15.65
CA ALA A 75 18.31 -12.88 16.47
C ALA A 75 17.61 -11.52 16.46
N ALA A 76 17.08 -11.11 15.30
CA ALA A 76 16.29 -9.89 15.18
C ALA A 76 14.99 -9.94 16.01
N GLU A 77 14.31 -11.08 16.02
CA GLU A 77 13.14 -11.33 16.88
C GLU A 77 13.51 -11.33 18.36
N ALA A 78 14.62 -11.95 18.74
CA ALA A 78 15.10 -11.95 20.13
C ALA A 78 15.40 -10.53 20.64
N VAL A 79 16.03 -9.68 19.82
CA VAL A 79 16.29 -8.27 20.17
C VAL A 79 14.99 -7.48 20.34
N LYS A 80 14.01 -7.68 19.45
CA LYS A 80 12.67 -7.05 19.56
C LYS A 80 11.93 -7.50 20.82
N ALA A 81 12.00 -8.80 21.15
CA ALA A 81 11.46 -9.37 22.38
C ALA A 81 12.06 -8.71 23.62
N ALA A 82 13.40 -8.64 23.67
CA ALA A 82 14.13 -8.07 24.78
C ALA A 82 13.85 -6.56 24.92
N THR A 83 13.73 -5.85 23.80
CA THR A 83 13.34 -4.43 23.77
C THR A 83 11.93 -4.23 24.33
N ALA A 84 10.96 -5.05 23.92
CA ALA A 84 9.60 -5.01 24.48
C ALA A 84 9.65 -5.22 26.00
N MET A 85 10.34 -6.25 26.48
CA MET A 85 10.45 -6.53 27.92
C MET A 85 11.13 -5.39 28.68
N ALA A 86 12.17 -4.78 28.14
CA ALA A 86 12.81 -3.62 28.78
C ALA A 86 11.87 -2.40 28.84
N LEU A 87 11.08 -2.16 27.79
CA LEU A 87 10.07 -1.08 27.76
C LEU A 87 8.93 -1.31 28.75
N SER A 88 8.52 -2.56 29.00
CA SER A 88 7.45 -2.86 29.96
C SER A 88 7.88 -2.54 31.39
N VAL A 89 9.16 -2.74 31.71
CA VAL A 89 9.75 -2.39 33.02
C VAL A 89 9.97 -0.88 33.16
N GLU A 90 10.45 -0.22 32.11
CA GLU A 90 10.84 1.21 32.16
C GLU A 90 9.63 2.17 32.13
N GLY A 91 8.59 1.83 31.36
CA GLY A 91 7.53 2.78 31.06
C GLY A 91 6.47 2.89 32.15
N ARG A 92 6.28 4.13 32.64
CA ARG A 92 5.34 4.49 33.70
C ARG A 92 3.90 4.73 33.20
N HIS A 93 3.69 4.79 31.89
CA HIS A 93 2.42 5.17 31.28
C HIS A 93 1.74 3.97 30.60
N SER A 94 0.47 3.72 30.95
CA SER A 94 -0.38 2.70 30.34
C SER A 94 -0.81 3.02 28.91
N THR A 95 -0.55 4.24 28.42
CA THR A 95 -1.01 4.74 27.11
C THR A 95 0.09 4.86 26.06
N GLN A 96 1.34 4.54 26.39
CA GLN A 96 2.45 4.61 25.42
C GLN A 96 2.22 3.61 24.28
N LYS A 97 2.42 4.09 23.04
CA LYS A 97 2.32 3.25 21.83
C LYS A 97 3.69 2.69 21.47
N VAL A 98 3.76 1.40 21.17
CA VAL A 98 4.98 0.78 20.68
C VAL A 98 4.71 0.21 19.29
N VAL A 99 5.36 0.76 18.26
CA VAL A 99 5.20 0.28 16.89
C VAL A 99 6.39 -0.58 16.56
N MET A 100 6.17 -1.82 16.14
CA MET A 100 7.25 -2.75 15.82
C MET A 100 7.16 -3.25 14.39
N GLN A 101 8.30 -3.25 13.70
CA GLN A 101 8.42 -3.90 12.41
C GLN A 101 8.58 -5.41 12.61
N MET A 102 7.57 -6.17 12.21
CA MET A 102 7.52 -7.62 12.36
C MET A 102 7.32 -8.23 10.97
N PRO A 103 8.25 -9.07 10.51
CA PRO A 103 8.16 -9.63 9.16
C PRO A 103 7.15 -10.78 9.06
N ASN A 104 6.68 -11.38 10.17
CA ASN A 104 5.68 -12.45 10.17
C ASN A 104 4.56 -12.17 11.20
N GLU A 105 3.30 -12.42 10.83
CA GLU A 105 2.12 -12.25 11.70
C GLU A 105 2.14 -13.15 12.95
N LEU A 106 2.65 -14.38 12.83
CA LEU A 106 2.65 -15.38 13.92
C LEU A 106 3.41 -14.88 15.17
N THR A 107 4.50 -14.14 14.97
CA THR A 107 5.33 -13.65 16.09
C THR A 107 4.62 -12.59 16.93
N VAL A 108 3.65 -11.85 16.35
CA VAL A 108 2.94 -10.75 17.04
C VAL A 108 2.05 -11.26 18.17
N ASN A 109 1.34 -12.37 17.95
CA ASN A 109 0.43 -12.94 18.95
C ASN A 109 1.16 -13.39 20.22
N ASP A 110 2.41 -13.84 20.10
CA ASP A 110 3.21 -14.24 21.25
C ASP A 110 3.75 -13.04 22.03
N TYR A 111 4.12 -11.95 21.35
CA TYR A 111 4.48 -10.69 22.03
C TYR A 111 3.29 -10.03 22.74
N MET A 112 2.12 -10.05 22.12
CA MET A 112 0.94 -9.35 22.61
C MET A 112 0.37 -9.92 23.91
N LYS A 113 0.52 -11.24 24.16
CA LYS A 113 0.01 -11.88 25.39
C LYS A 113 0.70 -11.40 26.66
N SER A 114 1.93 -10.88 26.56
CA SER A 114 2.72 -10.42 27.72
C SER A 114 2.87 -8.91 27.79
N PHE A 115 2.36 -8.17 26.81
CA PHE A 115 2.59 -6.73 26.69
C PHE A 115 1.32 -5.93 26.99
N THR A 116 1.36 -5.09 28.02
CA THR A 116 0.21 -4.27 28.48
C THR A 116 -0.05 -3.03 27.63
N ARG A 117 0.66 -2.85 26.52
CA ARG A 117 0.61 -1.67 25.64
C ARG A 117 0.19 -2.06 24.22
N THR A 118 -0.28 -1.07 23.46
CA THR A 118 -0.65 -1.27 22.05
C THR A 118 0.60 -1.49 21.22
N VAL A 119 0.83 -2.73 20.76
CA VAL A 119 1.79 -3.03 19.70
C VAL A 119 1.09 -2.90 18.35
N LEU A 120 1.64 -2.08 17.47
CA LEU A 120 1.22 -2.03 16.07
C LEU A 120 2.29 -2.72 15.21
N GLN A 121 1.86 -3.69 14.42
CA GLN A 121 2.69 -4.34 13.40
C GLN A 121 2.75 -3.45 12.15
N LEU A 122 3.96 -3.22 11.65
CA LEU A 122 4.13 -2.69 10.29
C LEU A 122 3.90 -3.80 9.26
N PRO A 123 3.36 -3.48 8.07
CA PRO A 123 3.08 -4.47 7.04
C PRO A 123 4.30 -5.34 6.73
N ASP A 124 4.05 -6.64 6.55
CA ASP A 124 5.06 -7.65 6.25
C ASP A 124 5.35 -7.78 4.74
N GLY A 125 6.18 -8.75 4.36
CA GLY A 125 6.41 -9.12 2.97
C GLY A 125 5.10 -9.46 2.24
N ASN A 126 4.20 -10.19 2.90
CA ASN A 126 2.92 -10.64 2.32
C ASN A 126 2.00 -9.46 1.94
N PHE A 127 2.03 -8.36 2.69
CA PHE A 127 1.35 -7.13 2.28
C PHE A 127 1.96 -6.54 0.99
N MET A 128 3.28 -6.47 0.91
CA MET A 128 3.98 -5.93 -0.26
C MET A 128 3.76 -6.78 -1.52
N ASP A 129 3.59 -8.09 -1.37
CA ASP A 129 3.33 -9.01 -2.47
C ASP A 129 1.92 -8.82 -3.04
N ARG A 130 0.91 -8.80 -2.17
CA ARG A 130 -0.48 -8.45 -2.55
C ARG A 130 -0.55 -7.07 -3.18
N PHE A 131 0.17 -6.11 -2.61
CA PHE A 131 0.26 -4.76 -3.15
C PHE A 131 0.90 -4.75 -4.56
N THR A 132 1.95 -5.55 -4.76
CA THR A 132 2.60 -5.75 -6.08
C THR A 132 1.59 -6.28 -7.09
N CYS A 133 0.78 -7.29 -6.74
CA CYS A 133 -0.30 -7.81 -7.59
C CYS A 133 -1.28 -6.71 -8.03
N HIS A 134 -1.76 -5.91 -7.08
CA HIS A 134 -2.70 -4.82 -7.36
C HIS A 134 -2.10 -3.79 -8.32
N THR A 135 -0.83 -3.44 -8.14
CA THR A 135 -0.16 -2.47 -9.01
C THR A 135 0.16 -3.02 -10.39
N ALA A 136 0.38 -4.34 -10.52
CA ALA A 136 0.55 -5.02 -11.81
C ALA A 136 -0.77 -5.05 -12.61
N LEU A 137 -1.89 -5.31 -11.92
CA LEU A 137 -3.22 -5.35 -12.52
C LEU A 137 -3.80 -3.96 -12.80
N GLN A 138 -3.37 -2.91 -12.10
CA GLN A 138 -3.93 -1.56 -12.30
C GLN A 138 -2.82 -0.51 -12.46
N PRO A 139 -2.32 -0.30 -13.70
CA PRO A 139 -1.31 0.70 -13.98
C PRO A 139 -1.73 2.08 -13.47
N GLY A 140 -0.87 2.71 -12.67
CA GLY A 140 -1.12 4.02 -12.06
C GLY A 140 -1.64 3.98 -10.62
N VAL A 141 -2.20 2.86 -10.14
CA VAL A 141 -2.66 2.74 -8.74
C VAL A 141 -1.52 2.90 -7.75
N PHE A 142 -0.33 2.41 -8.07
CA PHE A 142 0.88 2.64 -7.27
C PHE A 142 1.14 4.14 -7.02
N ARG A 143 0.93 5.00 -8.01
CA ARG A 143 1.14 6.46 -7.87
C ARG A 143 0.10 7.09 -6.95
N VAL A 144 -1.13 6.58 -6.97
CA VAL A 144 -2.19 7.02 -6.05
C VAL A 144 -1.81 6.66 -4.62
N TRP A 145 -1.42 5.40 -4.39
CA TRP A 145 -0.94 4.96 -3.08
C TRP A 145 0.28 5.74 -2.62
N LEU A 146 1.25 5.99 -3.50
CA LEU A 146 2.43 6.79 -3.18
C LEU A 146 2.02 8.19 -2.69
N LYS A 147 1.02 8.82 -3.32
CA LYS A 147 0.50 10.13 -2.90
C LYS A 147 -0.24 10.11 -1.56
N ILE A 148 -0.86 8.99 -1.20
CA ILE A 148 -1.60 8.81 0.06
C ILE A 148 -0.66 8.44 1.21
N LEU A 149 0.30 7.55 0.95
CA LEU A 149 1.22 6.99 1.95
C LEU A 149 2.41 7.93 2.23
N GLN A 150 2.96 8.59 1.20
CA GLN A 150 4.06 9.53 1.40
C GLN A 150 3.58 10.76 2.16
N GLN A 151 4.17 11.00 3.32
CA GLN A 151 3.94 12.21 4.08
C GLN A 151 4.67 13.40 3.43
N GLY A 152 3.94 14.48 3.17
CA GLY A 152 4.49 15.71 2.60
C GLY A 152 3.53 16.88 2.78
N PRO A 153 4.01 18.13 2.67
CA PRO A 153 3.16 19.32 2.80
C PRO A 153 2.11 19.40 1.68
N SER A 154 2.43 18.91 0.48
CA SER A 154 1.56 18.89 -0.69
C SER A 154 0.86 17.55 -0.93
N ASN A 155 0.96 16.60 0.00
CA ASN A 155 0.35 15.28 -0.14
C ASN A 155 -0.96 15.22 0.65
N VAL A 156 -1.92 14.47 0.12
CA VAL A 156 -3.15 14.17 0.84
C VAL A 156 -2.81 13.27 2.03
N LYS A 157 -3.42 13.53 3.20
CA LYS A 157 -3.20 12.69 4.37
C LYS A 157 -4.51 12.08 4.84
N LEU A 158 -4.46 10.79 5.12
CA LEU A 158 -5.50 10.07 5.84
C LEU A 158 -5.47 10.51 7.31
N ARG A 159 -6.59 11.02 7.81
CA ARG A 159 -6.71 11.53 9.18
C ARG A 159 -7.96 10.97 9.84
N VAL A 160 -7.88 10.81 11.15
CA VAL A 160 -9.02 10.51 12.01
C VAL A 160 -9.45 11.79 12.72
N LYS A 161 -10.74 12.10 12.71
CA LYS A 161 -11.33 13.28 13.35
C LYS A 161 -12.54 12.89 14.17
N ALA A 162 -12.80 13.60 15.27
CA ALA A 162 -14.05 13.45 16.00
C ALA A 162 -15.24 13.87 15.12
N LEU A 163 -16.39 13.20 15.27
CA LEU A 163 -17.62 13.60 14.59
C LEU A 163 -18.12 14.95 15.14
N PRO A 164 -18.26 15.99 14.29
CA PRO A 164 -18.77 17.29 14.73
C PRO A 164 -20.20 17.20 15.27
N ALA A 165 -20.51 17.95 16.34
CA ALA A 165 -21.80 17.93 17.02
C ALA A 165 -23.01 18.12 16.09
N MET A 166 -22.90 19.01 15.09
CA MET A 166 -23.98 19.28 14.14
C MET A 166 -24.32 18.11 13.19
N LEU A 167 -23.45 17.09 13.15
CA LEU A 167 -23.57 15.89 12.31
C LEU A 167 -23.92 14.63 13.09
N HIS A 168 -24.13 14.74 14.41
CA HIS A 168 -24.58 13.62 15.25
C HIS A 168 -25.95 13.12 14.80
N GLY A 169 -26.12 11.80 14.75
CA GLY A 169 -27.37 11.13 14.33
C GLY A 169 -27.68 11.24 12.84
N ARG A 170 -26.85 11.94 12.05
CA ARG A 170 -27.01 12.03 10.60
C ARG A 170 -26.56 10.75 9.91
N THR A 171 -27.09 10.53 8.71
CA THR A 171 -26.67 9.43 7.84
C THR A 171 -25.27 9.65 7.31
N PHE A 172 -24.54 8.57 7.01
CA PHE A 172 -23.23 8.66 6.38
C PHE A 172 -23.27 9.45 5.06
N ALA A 173 -24.35 9.28 4.28
CA ALA A 173 -24.65 10.05 3.07
C ALA A 173 -24.61 11.58 3.30
N GLU A 174 -25.19 12.07 4.40
CA GLU A 174 -25.20 13.49 4.72
C GLU A 174 -23.83 13.94 5.21
N VAL A 175 -23.19 13.15 6.06
CA VAL A 175 -21.87 13.46 6.63
C VAL A 175 -20.80 13.55 5.54
N ARG A 176 -20.71 12.57 4.63
CA ARG A 176 -19.70 12.58 3.55
C ARG A 176 -19.84 13.76 2.59
N ARG A 177 -21.03 14.37 2.51
CA ARG A 177 -21.35 15.54 1.66
C ARG A 177 -21.29 16.87 2.42
N SER A 178 -20.92 16.86 3.70
CA SER A 178 -20.86 18.03 4.56
C SER A 178 -19.50 18.74 4.56
N PHE A 179 -18.47 18.18 3.91
CA PHE A 179 -17.12 18.75 3.88
C PHE A 179 -16.74 19.27 2.48
N ARG A 180 -16.08 20.44 2.40
CA ARG A 180 -15.52 20.98 1.14
C ARG A 180 -14.07 20.58 0.92
N ASP A 181 -13.29 20.63 2.00
CA ASP A 181 -11.82 20.54 1.93
C ASP A 181 -11.28 19.13 2.25
N CYS A 182 -12.18 18.14 2.35
CA CYS A 182 -11.81 16.75 2.53
C CYS A 182 -12.84 15.78 1.93
N ILE A 183 -12.40 14.53 1.77
CA ILE A 183 -13.24 13.40 1.39
C ILE A 183 -13.39 12.50 2.60
N VAL A 184 -14.63 12.31 3.07
CA VAL A 184 -14.93 11.31 4.11
C VAL A 184 -14.96 9.93 3.43
N VAL A 185 -14.10 9.03 3.88
CA VAL A 185 -13.96 7.67 3.31
C VAL A 185 -14.54 6.57 4.21
N GLY A 186 -14.83 6.92 5.46
CA GLY A 186 -15.33 5.96 6.45
C GLY A 186 -15.44 6.57 7.84
N TYR A 187 -15.68 5.71 8.82
CA TYR A 187 -15.71 6.05 10.23
C TYR A 187 -15.09 4.94 11.08
N ILE A 188 -14.76 5.23 12.33
CA ILE A 188 -14.29 4.28 13.32
C ILE A 188 -15.33 4.26 14.43
N ARG A 189 -15.87 3.07 14.71
CA ARG A 189 -16.79 2.82 15.82
C ARG A 189 -16.05 2.03 16.89
N GLY A 190 -15.81 2.66 18.03
CA GLY A 190 -14.88 2.11 19.03
C GLY A 190 -13.45 2.02 18.46
N GLN A 191 -13.01 0.81 18.14
CA GLN A 191 -11.71 0.52 17.51
C GLN A 191 -11.82 0.01 16.05
N ASP A 192 -13.02 -0.30 15.56
CA ASP A 192 -13.19 -0.93 14.26
C ASP A 192 -13.35 0.12 13.15
N PRO A 193 -12.43 0.19 12.18
CA PRO A 193 -12.58 1.05 11.02
C PRO A 193 -13.58 0.44 10.03
N CYS A 194 -14.56 1.24 9.62
CA CYS A 194 -15.50 0.93 8.56
C CYS A 194 -15.23 1.84 7.36
N PHE A 195 -14.71 1.27 6.28
CA PHE A 195 -14.49 1.95 5.00
C PHE A 195 -15.66 1.71 4.05
N ASP A 196 -15.96 2.73 3.24
CA ASP A 196 -17.05 2.72 2.25
C ASP A 196 -18.41 2.18 2.78
N PRO A 197 -18.91 2.71 3.92
CA PRO A 197 -20.20 2.29 4.44
C PRO A 197 -21.33 2.68 3.50
N LEU A 198 -22.41 1.90 3.53
CA LEU A 198 -23.62 2.17 2.74
C LEU A 198 -24.23 3.52 3.12
N ASP A 199 -24.61 4.29 2.09
CA ASP A 199 -25.14 5.65 2.21
C ASP A 199 -26.41 5.74 3.08
N THR A 200 -27.25 4.69 3.10
CA THR A 200 -28.66 4.78 3.53
C THR A 200 -28.98 4.28 4.93
N GLN A 201 -28.08 3.56 5.61
CA GLN A 201 -28.44 2.84 6.86
C GLN A 201 -27.64 3.24 8.10
N VAL A 202 -26.51 3.93 7.94
CA VAL A 202 -25.63 4.21 9.08
C VAL A 202 -25.88 5.61 9.63
N MET A 203 -26.57 5.68 10.76
CA MET A 203 -26.58 6.88 11.62
C MET A 203 -25.30 6.89 12.47
N LEU A 204 -24.62 8.03 12.48
CA LEU A 204 -23.34 8.20 13.17
C LEU A 204 -23.57 8.80 14.58
N PRO A 205 -23.39 8.03 15.67
CA PRO A 205 -23.44 8.54 17.04
C PRO A 205 -22.24 9.45 17.36
N GLU A 206 -22.36 10.23 18.44
CA GLU A 206 -21.35 11.18 18.91
C GLU A 206 -19.95 10.58 19.12
N GLN A 207 -19.88 9.31 19.51
CA GLN A 207 -18.63 8.61 19.81
C GLN A 207 -17.87 8.14 18.56
N ASP A 208 -18.50 8.15 17.38
CA ASP A 208 -17.86 7.72 16.15
C ASP A 208 -16.82 8.77 15.72
N ARG A 209 -15.73 8.29 15.13
CA ARG A 209 -14.67 9.14 14.57
C ARG A 209 -14.67 9.02 13.06
N LEU A 210 -14.58 10.13 12.33
CA LEU A 210 -14.52 10.13 10.88
C LEU A 210 -13.11 9.83 10.37
N ILE A 211 -13.04 9.03 9.31
CA ILE A 211 -11.82 8.82 8.54
C ILE A 211 -11.91 9.72 7.30
N VAL A 212 -10.96 10.65 7.15
CA VAL A 212 -10.96 11.66 6.09
C VAL A 212 -9.65 11.70 5.33
N LEU A 213 -9.72 11.87 4.01
CA LEU A 213 -8.60 12.24 3.15
C LEU A 213 -8.63 13.76 2.95
N SER A 214 -7.58 14.47 3.39
CA SER A 214 -7.52 15.92 3.26
C SER A 214 -6.10 16.44 3.03
N TYR A 215 -5.99 17.58 2.36
CA TYR A 215 -4.76 18.38 2.32
C TYR A 215 -4.64 19.29 3.56
N VAL A 216 -5.77 19.65 4.18
CA VAL A 216 -5.84 20.57 5.32
C VAL A 216 -5.70 19.82 6.64
N ALA A 217 -5.06 20.44 7.64
CA ALA A 217 -4.83 19.82 8.95
C ALA A 217 -6.13 19.62 9.76
N SER A 218 -7.09 20.54 9.60
CA SER A 218 -8.38 20.48 10.28
C SER A 218 -9.51 20.86 9.33
N PRO A 219 -9.98 19.92 8.49
CA PRO A 219 -11.15 20.17 7.65
C PRO A 219 -12.38 20.37 8.54
N ALA A 220 -13.14 21.43 8.27
CA ALA A 220 -14.36 21.75 8.98
C ALA A 220 -15.60 21.38 8.14
N PRO A 221 -16.69 20.92 8.77
CA PRO A 221 -17.95 20.75 8.07
C PRO A 221 -18.49 22.14 7.67
N CYS A 222 -19.19 22.18 6.54
CA CYS A 222 -19.93 23.36 6.12
C CYS A 222 -21.15 23.56 7.03
N THR A 223 -21.36 24.80 7.47
CA THR A 223 -22.49 25.21 8.32
C THR A 223 -23.82 25.33 7.57
N GLN A 224 -23.81 25.11 6.26
CA GLN A 224 -25.03 25.16 5.46
C GLN A 224 -25.95 23.98 5.81
N ALA A 225 -27.24 24.26 5.99
CA ALA A 225 -28.26 23.27 6.34
C ALA A 225 -28.44 22.16 5.28
N GLN A 226 -27.85 22.31 4.10
CA GLN A 226 -27.98 21.37 2.98
C GLN A 226 -26.62 20.83 2.53
N PRO A 227 -26.53 19.54 2.13
CA PRO A 227 -25.30 18.95 1.62
C PRO A 227 -24.82 19.70 0.38
N ILE A 228 -23.51 19.91 0.31
CA ILE A 228 -22.85 20.87 -0.61
C ILE A 228 -23.00 20.44 -2.08
N TYR A 229 -23.24 19.14 -2.30
CA TYR A 229 -23.18 18.50 -3.61
C TYR A 229 -24.51 17.86 -4.04
N LYS A 230 -25.67 18.50 -3.79
CA LYS A 230 -26.99 17.96 -4.17
C LYS A 230 -27.11 17.60 -5.66
N VAL A 231 -26.65 18.47 -6.55
CA VAL A 231 -26.70 18.23 -8.01
C VAL A 231 -25.83 17.04 -8.40
N ALA A 232 -24.62 16.96 -7.85
CA ALA A 232 -23.73 15.83 -8.09
C ALA A 232 -24.24 14.53 -7.47
N ALA A 233 -25.01 14.60 -6.37
CA ALA A 233 -25.65 13.44 -5.75
C ALA A 233 -26.71 12.82 -6.68
N ASN A 234 -27.55 13.65 -7.32
CA ASN A 234 -28.54 13.16 -8.30
C ASN A 234 -27.84 12.51 -9.50
N ALA A 235 -26.85 13.19 -10.09
CA ALA A 235 -26.07 12.63 -11.19
C ALA A 235 -25.26 11.38 -10.80
N ALA A 236 -24.82 11.25 -9.54
CA ALA A 236 -24.19 10.03 -9.04
C ALA A 236 -25.20 8.90 -8.86
N SER A 237 -26.38 9.18 -8.28
CA SER A 237 -27.46 8.20 -8.12
C SER A 237 -27.92 7.65 -9.47
N GLU A 238 -28.09 8.51 -10.48
CA GLU A 238 -28.41 8.09 -11.84
C GLU A 238 -27.33 7.19 -12.46
N ARG A 239 -26.04 7.47 -12.20
CA ARG A 239 -24.94 6.62 -12.67
C ARG A 239 -24.90 5.27 -11.96
N LEU A 240 -25.12 5.25 -10.65
CA LEU A 240 -25.13 4.04 -9.83
C LEU A 240 -26.34 3.16 -10.12
N ALA A 241 -27.47 3.75 -10.54
CA ALA A 241 -28.64 3.01 -10.99
C ALA A 241 -28.44 2.33 -12.37
N ARG A 242 -27.42 2.73 -13.13
CA ARG A 242 -27.07 2.03 -14.36
C ARG A 242 -26.40 0.70 -13.99
N PRO A 243 -26.80 -0.42 -14.62
CA PRO A 243 -26.11 -1.68 -14.42
C PRO A 243 -24.63 -1.50 -14.75
N ALA A 244 -23.76 -2.00 -13.87
CA ALA A 244 -22.32 -1.96 -14.08
C ALA A 244 -21.97 -2.84 -15.29
N THR A 245 -21.87 -2.24 -16.47
CA THR A 245 -21.53 -2.93 -17.71
C THR A 245 -20.02 -3.06 -17.94
N TYR A 246 -19.20 -2.50 -17.04
CA TYR A 246 -17.75 -2.61 -17.15
C TYR A 246 -17.30 -3.99 -16.67
N GLN A 247 -17.08 -4.90 -17.61
CA GLN A 247 -16.29 -6.11 -17.38
C GLN A 247 -14.84 -5.80 -17.77
N PRO A 248 -13.90 -5.79 -16.82
CA PRO A 248 -12.50 -5.59 -17.17
C PRO A 248 -12.02 -6.75 -18.05
N ALA A 249 -11.27 -6.44 -19.11
CA ALA A 249 -10.74 -7.47 -20.00
C ALA A 249 -9.77 -8.40 -19.26
N PRO A 250 -9.76 -9.72 -19.58
CA PRO A 250 -8.78 -10.66 -19.06
C PRO A 250 -7.35 -10.18 -19.32
N ARG A 251 -6.41 -10.51 -18.41
CA ARG A 251 -5.02 -10.07 -18.51
C ARG A 251 -4.04 -11.23 -18.55
N LYS A 252 -2.94 -11.04 -19.28
CA LYS A 252 -1.76 -11.92 -19.25
C LYS A 252 -0.67 -11.30 -18.40
N VAL A 253 -0.46 -11.83 -17.20
CA VAL A 253 0.57 -11.37 -16.26
C VAL A 253 1.69 -12.40 -16.18
N ILE A 254 2.92 -11.92 -16.28
CA ILE A 254 4.11 -12.74 -16.08
C ILE A 254 4.75 -12.32 -14.77
N VAL A 255 5.10 -13.28 -13.93
CA VAL A 255 5.85 -13.04 -12.70
C VAL A 255 7.16 -13.81 -12.76
N ALA A 256 8.28 -13.13 -12.56
CA ALA A 256 9.60 -13.74 -12.65
C ALA A 256 10.45 -13.49 -11.39
N GLY A 257 11.27 -14.48 -11.04
CA GLY A 257 12.26 -14.41 -9.95
C GLY A 257 11.67 -14.45 -8.54
N TRP A 258 10.43 -14.92 -8.39
CA TRP A 258 9.75 -14.97 -7.09
C TRP A 258 10.15 -16.17 -6.23
N HIS A 259 10.09 -15.99 -4.91
CA HIS A 259 10.40 -17.04 -3.95
C HIS A 259 9.22 -18.00 -3.75
N ALA A 260 9.47 -19.32 -3.71
CA ALA A 260 8.41 -20.33 -3.68
C ALA A 260 7.47 -20.23 -2.45
N PRO A 261 7.96 -19.99 -1.22
CA PRO A 261 7.13 -19.74 -0.04
C PRO A 261 6.19 -18.53 -0.12
N GLU A 262 6.52 -17.51 -0.90
CA GLU A 262 5.71 -16.29 -1.07
C GLU A 262 4.62 -16.43 -2.15
N LEU A 263 4.71 -17.49 -2.97
CA LEU A 263 3.75 -17.74 -4.05
C LEU A 263 2.29 -17.82 -3.59
N PRO A 264 1.93 -18.47 -2.46
CA PRO A 264 0.53 -18.56 -2.04
C PRO A 264 -0.12 -17.20 -1.84
N ASP A 265 0.56 -16.26 -1.17
CA ASP A 265 0.06 -14.91 -0.93
C ASP A 265 -0.04 -14.11 -2.24
N MET A 266 0.93 -14.27 -3.13
CA MET A 266 0.90 -13.61 -4.43
C MET A 266 -0.22 -14.14 -5.33
N VAL A 267 -0.42 -15.46 -5.36
CA VAL A 267 -1.53 -16.12 -6.07
C VAL A 267 -2.86 -15.64 -5.50
N GLN A 268 -3.01 -15.58 -4.19
CA GLN A 268 -4.23 -15.07 -3.55
C GLN A 268 -4.46 -13.60 -3.92
N GLY A 269 -3.42 -12.76 -3.88
CA GLY A 269 -3.50 -11.35 -4.28
C GLY A 269 -3.91 -11.17 -5.76
N PHE A 270 -3.49 -12.06 -6.66
CA PHE A 270 -3.99 -12.07 -8.03
C PHE A 270 -5.42 -12.59 -8.12
N ALA A 271 -5.78 -13.63 -7.38
CA ALA A 271 -7.13 -14.19 -7.38
C ALA A 271 -8.19 -13.17 -6.90
N ASP A 272 -7.85 -12.35 -5.91
CA ASP A 272 -8.76 -11.36 -5.33
C ASP A 272 -8.99 -10.14 -6.26
N ALA A 273 -8.04 -9.86 -7.16
CA ALA A 273 -8.01 -8.60 -7.91
C ALA A 273 -8.06 -8.75 -9.44
N ALA A 274 -7.72 -9.92 -9.98
CA ALA A 274 -7.62 -10.13 -11.43
C ALA A 274 -9.02 -10.26 -12.06
N PRO A 275 -9.23 -9.70 -13.26
CA PRO A 275 -10.43 -9.97 -14.05
C PRO A 275 -10.61 -11.47 -14.31
N GLU A 276 -11.86 -11.91 -14.45
CA GLU A 276 -12.17 -13.28 -14.85
C GLU A 276 -11.39 -13.69 -16.12
N ALA A 277 -11.01 -14.97 -16.22
CA ALA A 277 -10.21 -15.54 -17.30
C ALA A 277 -8.81 -14.93 -17.51
N SER A 278 -8.28 -14.17 -16.54
CA SER A 278 -6.88 -13.73 -16.58
C SER A 278 -5.91 -14.92 -16.44
N GLN A 279 -4.77 -14.83 -17.10
CA GLN A 279 -3.69 -15.81 -17.06
C GLN A 279 -2.49 -15.22 -16.32
N ILE A 280 -2.08 -15.86 -15.22
CA ILE A 280 -0.86 -15.52 -14.48
C ILE A 280 0.16 -16.62 -14.71
N THR A 281 1.36 -16.28 -15.20
CA THR A 281 2.44 -17.22 -15.48
C THR A 281 3.63 -16.90 -14.60
N PHE A 282 4.03 -17.86 -13.76
CA PHE A 282 5.20 -17.75 -12.89
C PHE A 282 6.41 -18.38 -13.58
N ILE A 283 7.52 -17.66 -13.64
CA ILE A 283 8.73 -18.04 -14.35
C ILE A 283 9.89 -18.02 -13.35
N LEU A 284 10.45 -19.21 -13.09
CA LEU A 284 11.62 -19.36 -12.23
C LEU A 284 12.95 -19.23 -13.02
N ARG A 285 12.93 -19.35 -14.36
CA ARG A 285 14.07 -19.08 -15.26
C ARG A 285 13.64 -18.49 -16.61
N GLN A 286 14.40 -17.48 -17.06
CA GLN A 286 14.11 -16.57 -18.17
C GLN A 286 13.86 -17.30 -19.51
N ASP A 287 12.60 -17.27 -19.98
CA ASP A 287 12.24 -17.16 -21.41
C ASP A 287 10.72 -17.23 -21.71
N ALA A 288 9.85 -17.37 -20.69
CA ALA A 288 8.43 -17.52 -21.00
C ALA A 288 7.74 -16.19 -21.35
N GLY A 289 7.18 -16.09 -22.56
CA GLY A 289 5.99 -15.28 -22.86
C GLY A 289 6.05 -13.74 -22.80
N ILE A 290 7.19 -13.12 -22.45
CA ILE A 290 7.32 -11.65 -22.25
C ILE A 290 6.77 -10.84 -23.43
N LYS A 291 6.96 -11.35 -24.66
CA LYS A 291 6.51 -10.72 -25.90
C LYS A 291 4.99 -10.48 -25.94
N THR A 292 4.22 -11.33 -25.26
CA THR A 292 2.74 -11.31 -25.27
C THR A 292 2.11 -10.83 -23.97
N ALA A 293 2.92 -10.45 -22.97
CA ALA A 293 2.41 -10.08 -21.65
C ALA A 293 1.77 -8.69 -21.65
N ASP A 294 0.71 -8.51 -20.85
CA ASP A 294 0.14 -7.20 -20.51
C ASP A 294 0.89 -6.56 -19.34
N ALA A 295 1.35 -7.38 -18.40
CA ALA A 295 2.16 -6.96 -17.27
C ALA A 295 3.29 -7.95 -16.95
N VAL A 296 4.41 -7.43 -16.46
CA VAL A 296 5.57 -8.20 -15.99
C VAL A 296 5.89 -7.77 -14.56
N VAL A 297 5.94 -8.72 -13.64
CA VAL A 297 6.32 -8.54 -12.24
C VAL A 297 7.69 -9.17 -12.02
N LEU A 298 8.63 -8.41 -11.47
CA LEU A 298 9.99 -8.85 -11.17
C LEU A 298 10.24 -8.79 -9.67
N GLY A 299 10.61 -9.92 -9.09
CA GLY A 299 11.16 -10.04 -7.73
C GLY A 299 12.45 -10.86 -7.75
N MET A 300 13.20 -10.87 -6.66
CA MET A 300 14.40 -11.71 -6.49
C MET A 300 14.41 -12.31 -5.08
N ASN A 301 14.99 -13.51 -4.95
CA ASN A 301 15.04 -14.26 -3.70
C ASN A 301 15.95 -13.58 -2.67
N GLU A 302 15.40 -13.24 -1.51
CA GLU A 302 16.07 -12.59 -0.38
C GLU A 302 16.95 -13.55 0.46
N GLU A 303 16.66 -14.85 0.47
CA GLU A 303 17.36 -15.81 1.35
C GLU A 303 18.74 -16.21 0.86
N LEU A 304 19.00 -16.07 -0.45
CA LEU A 304 20.22 -16.56 -1.09
C LEU A 304 21.22 -15.45 -1.40
N GLN A 305 20.84 -14.18 -1.24
CA GLN A 305 21.59 -13.04 -1.76
C GLN A 305 21.52 -11.83 -0.83
N SER A 306 22.56 -11.00 -0.88
CA SER A 306 22.47 -9.67 -0.26
C SER A 306 21.42 -8.81 -0.97
N GLN A 307 20.79 -7.87 -0.27
CA GLN A 307 19.83 -6.92 -0.87
C GLN A 307 20.42 -6.16 -2.07
N VAL A 308 21.75 -5.93 -2.07
CA VAL A 308 22.45 -5.27 -3.17
C VAL A 308 22.50 -6.15 -4.42
N GLU A 309 22.81 -7.43 -4.26
CA GLU A 309 22.82 -8.40 -5.36
C GLU A 309 21.41 -8.64 -5.91
N ALA A 310 20.42 -8.77 -5.02
CA ALA A 310 19.02 -8.90 -5.40
C ALA A 310 18.57 -7.69 -6.26
N ASP A 311 18.85 -6.47 -5.79
CA ASP A 311 18.55 -5.23 -6.52
C ASP A 311 19.28 -5.15 -7.88
N ALA A 312 20.53 -5.62 -7.96
CA ALA A 312 21.30 -5.65 -9.20
C ALA A 312 20.72 -6.64 -10.23
N LEU A 313 20.24 -7.80 -9.78
CA LEU A 313 19.56 -8.76 -10.65
C LEU A 313 18.19 -8.27 -11.12
N VAL A 314 17.47 -7.51 -10.29
CA VAL A 314 16.24 -6.83 -10.70
C VAL A 314 16.56 -5.85 -11.84
N LEU A 315 17.62 -5.03 -11.70
CA LEU A 315 18.04 -4.13 -12.76
C LEU A 315 18.44 -4.88 -14.05
N ALA A 316 19.22 -5.97 -13.93
CA ALA A 316 19.58 -6.78 -15.09
C ALA A 316 18.34 -7.37 -15.80
N SER A 317 17.35 -7.85 -15.03
CA SER A 317 16.09 -8.37 -15.57
C SER A 317 15.25 -7.29 -16.23
N LEU A 318 15.24 -6.07 -15.69
CA LEU A 318 14.57 -4.92 -16.30
C LEU A 318 15.15 -4.60 -17.69
N LEU A 319 16.47 -4.66 -17.85
CA LEU A 319 17.14 -4.47 -19.14
C LEU A 319 16.77 -5.56 -20.15
N GLN A 320 16.77 -6.82 -19.73
CA GLN A 320 16.36 -7.92 -20.61
C GLN A 320 14.90 -7.84 -21.04
N VAL A 321 13.99 -7.44 -20.13
CA VAL A 321 12.58 -7.21 -20.46
C VAL A 321 12.48 -6.09 -21.50
N GLN A 322 13.24 -5.01 -21.35
CA GLN A 322 13.28 -3.93 -22.32
C GLN A 322 13.75 -4.40 -23.69
N ASP A 323 14.86 -5.15 -23.76
CA ASP A 323 15.38 -5.69 -25.02
C ASP A 323 14.37 -6.62 -25.70
N ALA A 324 13.71 -7.49 -24.92
CA ALA A 324 12.65 -8.36 -25.42
C ALA A 324 11.44 -7.57 -25.95
N VAL A 325 11.07 -6.46 -25.30
CA VAL A 325 10.00 -5.56 -25.73
C VAL A 325 10.36 -4.87 -27.04
N ILE A 326 11.58 -4.34 -27.17
CA ILE A 326 12.08 -3.71 -28.40
C ILE A 326 12.08 -4.73 -29.54
N ALA A 327 12.67 -5.91 -29.30
CA ALA A 327 12.74 -6.98 -30.29
C ALA A 327 11.36 -7.51 -30.71
N SER A 328 10.34 -7.40 -29.85
CA SER A 328 8.98 -7.85 -30.18
C SER A 328 8.25 -6.96 -31.19
N GLY A 329 8.71 -5.72 -31.41
CA GLY A 329 8.05 -4.76 -32.30
C GLY A 329 6.64 -4.35 -31.87
N ARG A 330 6.27 -4.57 -30.60
CA ARG A 330 4.92 -4.29 -30.09
C ARG A 330 4.62 -2.79 -30.07
N ALA A 331 3.39 -2.42 -30.47
CA ALA A 331 2.93 -1.03 -30.47
C ALA A 331 2.81 -0.40 -29.08
N ARG A 332 2.63 -1.21 -28.03
CA ARG A 332 2.49 -0.75 -26.65
C ARG A 332 3.28 -1.65 -25.71
N ALA A 333 4.25 -1.10 -24.98
CA ALA A 333 5.05 -1.83 -24.00
C ALA A 333 4.18 -2.42 -22.86
N PRO A 334 4.60 -3.56 -22.25
CA PRO A 334 3.93 -4.11 -21.08
C PRO A 334 4.09 -3.18 -19.88
N HIS A 335 3.18 -3.28 -18.93
CA HIS A 335 3.33 -2.62 -17.63
C HIS A 335 4.32 -3.42 -16.77
N VAL A 336 5.40 -2.80 -16.32
CA VAL A 336 6.44 -3.49 -15.53
C VAL A 336 6.41 -3.01 -14.09
N VAL A 337 6.39 -3.96 -13.15
CA VAL A 337 6.48 -3.72 -11.71
C VAL A 337 7.68 -4.50 -11.18
N ALA A 338 8.54 -3.84 -10.42
CA ALA A 338 9.73 -4.46 -9.85
C ALA A 338 9.84 -4.14 -8.36
N LYS A 339 10.10 -5.16 -7.54
CA LYS A 339 10.43 -5.01 -6.12
C LYS A 339 11.90 -4.63 -6.00
N VAL A 340 12.21 -3.56 -5.27
CA VAL A 340 13.57 -3.06 -5.03
C VAL A 340 13.69 -2.75 -3.54
N HIS A 341 14.76 -3.21 -2.92
CA HIS A 341 14.96 -3.12 -1.47
C HIS A 341 15.50 -1.76 -1.06
N ARG A 342 16.48 -1.25 -1.82
CA ARG A 342 17.14 0.01 -1.47
C ARG A 342 16.55 1.17 -2.24
N PHE A 343 16.18 2.20 -1.48
CA PHE A 343 15.72 3.47 -2.05
C PHE A 343 16.73 4.09 -3.03
N GLY A 344 18.04 3.97 -2.74
CA GLY A 344 19.10 4.45 -3.63
C GLY A 344 19.09 3.73 -4.99
N THR A 345 18.93 2.41 -5.00
CA THR A 345 18.80 1.62 -6.24
C THR A 345 17.59 2.10 -7.04
N MET A 346 16.44 2.27 -6.39
CA MET A 346 15.23 2.78 -7.05
C MET A 346 15.47 4.15 -7.72
N GLN A 347 16.23 5.06 -7.09
CA GLN A 347 16.58 6.34 -7.72
C GLN A 347 17.45 6.17 -8.96
N VAL A 348 18.46 5.31 -8.91
CA VAL A 348 19.34 5.01 -10.07
C VAL A 348 18.54 4.40 -11.21
N ILE A 349 17.66 3.43 -10.93
CA ILE A 349 16.76 2.82 -11.91
C ILE A 349 15.90 3.88 -12.59
N ASN A 350 15.26 4.76 -11.81
CA ASN A 350 14.42 5.83 -12.37
C ASN A 350 15.22 6.82 -13.22
N GLN A 351 16.42 7.21 -12.78
CA GLN A 351 17.31 8.08 -13.57
C GLN A 351 17.72 7.43 -14.88
N TYR A 352 18.07 6.14 -14.85
CA TYR A 352 18.42 5.39 -16.05
C TYR A 352 17.26 5.37 -17.06
N PHE A 353 16.04 5.06 -16.62
CA PHE A 353 14.87 5.07 -17.52
C PHE A 353 14.48 6.47 -18.00
N ASP A 354 14.62 7.51 -17.17
CA ASP A 354 14.41 8.91 -17.59
C ASP A 354 15.44 9.34 -18.66
N MET A 355 16.68 8.83 -18.61
CA MET A 355 17.71 9.07 -19.63
C MET A 355 17.41 8.36 -20.95
N LEU A 356 16.90 7.13 -20.90
CA LEU A 356 16.56 6.36 -22.10
C LEU A 356 15.28 6.85 -22.80
N TYR A 357 14.34 7.41 -22.03
CA TYR A 357 13.10 7.98 -22.55
C TYR A 357 12.95 9.42 -22.06
N PRO A 358 13.69 10.39 -22.65
CA PRO A 358 13.53 11.79 -22.32
C PRO A 358 12.06 12.15 -22.52
N LYS A 359 11.40 12.57 -21.42
CA LYS A 359 9.97 12.89 -21.39
C LYS A 359 9.63 13.81 -22.55
N GLN A 360 8.92 13.31 -23.57
CA GLN A 360 8.34 14.18 -24.57
C GLN A 360 7.39 15.15 -23.86
N PRO A 361 7.44 16.47 -24.15
CA PRO A 361 6.53 17.42 -23.55
C PRO A 361 5.10 16.99 -23.88
N VAL A 362 4.30 16.74 -22.85
CA VAL A 362 2.88 16.46 -22.98
C VAL A 362 2.23 17.75 -23.49
N ALA A 363 1.90 17.79 -24.78
CA ALA A 363 1.10 18.88 -25.33
C ALA A 363 -0.21 18.95 -24.52
N PRO A 364 -0.65 20.16 -24.08
CA PRO A 364 -1.89 20.29 -23.34
C PRO A 364 -3.03 19.76 -24.20
N ARG A 365 -3.68 18.69 -23.74
CA ARG A 365 -4.91 18.19 -24.36
C ARG A 365 -5.97 19.27 -24.18
N SER A 366 -6.21 20.06 -25.23
CA SER A 366 -7.41 20.89 -25.32
C SER A 366 -8.61 19.95 -25.34
N HIS A 367 -9.35 19.87 -24.24
CA HIS A 367 -10.69 19.31 -24.27
C HIS A 367 -11.59 20.30 -25.00
N PRO A 368 -12.17 19.98 -26.17
CA PRO A 368 -13.27 20.78 -26.68
C PRO A 368 -14.45 20.57 -25.72
N VAL A 369 -14.88 21.64 -25.07
CA VAL A 369 -16.17 21.69 -24.36
C VAL A 369 -17.25 21.50 -25.43
N PRO A 370 -18.06 20.42 -25.39
CA PRO A 370 -19.15 20.28 -26.35
C PRO A 370 -20.19 21.37 -26.04
N ALA A 371 -20.45 22.23 -27.02
CA ALA A 371 -21.61 23.13 -26.97
C ALA A 371 -22.89 22.29 -26.82
N HIS A 372 -23.77 22.71 -25.91
CA HIS A 372 -25.09 22.12 -25.72
C HIS A 372 -25.86 22.12 -27.05
N GLN A 373 -25.97 20.96 -27.70
CA GLN A 373 -27.00 20.69 -28.71
C GLN A 373 -28.03 19.74 -28.09
N ALA A 374 -29.27 20.20 -28.05
CA ALA A 374 -30.42 19.45 -27.59
C ALA A 374 -30.61 18.21 -28.48
N LEU A 375 -30.42 17.02 -27.90
CA LEU A 375 -30.77 15.76 -28.54
C LEU A 375 -32.28 15.57 -28.53
N GLN A 376 -32.88 15.54 -29.72
CA GLN A 376 -34.23 15.03 -29.94
C GLN A 376 -34.26 13.50 -29.75
N PRO A 377 -35.36 12.93 -29.23
CA PRO A 377 -35.43 11.51 -28.89
C PRO A 377 -35.54 10.63 -30.15
N GLN A 378 -34.58 9.71 -30.34
CA GLN A 378 -34.67 8.64 -31.33
C GLN A 378 -35.38 7.41 -30.75
N LYS A 379 -36.21 6.80 -31.60
CA LYS A 379 -37.10 5.66 -31.37
C LYS A 379 -36.30 4.34 -31.21
N PRO A 380 -36.68 3.43 -30.31
CA PRO A 380 -35.93 2.18 -30.08
C PRO A 380 -36.16 1.15 -31.21
N ALA A 381 -35.07 0.50 -31.64
CA ALA A 381 -35.07 -0.64 -32.56
C ALA A 381 -35.34 -1.97 -31.79
N PRO A 382 -35.91 -3.00 -32.44
CA PRO A 382 -36.46 -4.17 -31.75
C PRO A 382 -35.38 -5.19 -31.34
N ALA A 383 -35.59 -5.82 -30.19
CA ALA A 383 -34.72 -6.83 -29.59
C ALA A 383 -34.79 -8.18 -30.32
N THR A 384 -33.63 -8.81 -30.52
CA THR A 384 -33.51 -10.21 -30.97
C THR A 384 -33.17 -11.11 -29.77
N PRO A 385 -33.83 -12.26 -29.56
CA PRO A 385 -33.58 -13.11 -28.40
C PRO A 385 -32.33 -13.99 -28.58
N LEU A 386 -31.42 -13.98 -27.61
CA LEU A 386 -30.27 -14.88 -27.53
C LEU A 386 -30.71 -16.25 -27.00
N ALA A 387 -30.44 -17.30 -27.78
CA ALA A 387 -30.71 -18.68 -27.44
C ALA A 387 -29.69 -19.24 -26.43
N LEU A 388 -30.19 -19.82 -25.34
CA LEU A 388 -29.45 -20.67 -24.41
C LEU A 388 -29.18 -22.03 -25.04
N SER A 389 -27.93 -22.35 -25.34
CA SER A 389 -27.38 -23.72 -25.24
C SER A 389 -25.94 -23.77 -25.75
N ARG A 390 -25.00 -24.16 -24.89
CA ARG A 390 -24.04 -25.22 -25.16
C ARG A 390 -23.25 -25.55 -23.90
N LEU A 391 -23.49 -26.77 -23.44
CA LEU A 391 -22.82 -27.46 -22.35
C LEU A 391 -21.33 -27.68 -22.69
N TRP A 392 -20.54 -27.65 -21.62
CA TRP A 392 -19.11 -27.91 -21.55
C TRP A 392 -18.75 -29.26 -22.19
N HIS A 393 -17.82 -29.25 -23.14
CA HIS A 393 -17.14 -30.47 -23.60
C HIS A 393 -15.67 -30.34 -23.19
N ILE A 394 -15.28 -31.09 -22.16
CA ILE A 394 -13.87 -31.27 -21.79
C ILE A 394 -13.30 -32.35 -22.72
N PRO A 395 -12.18 -32.11 -23.42
CA PRO A 395 -11.55 -33.14 -24.26
C PRO A 395 -10.95 -34.27 -23.41
N GLU A 396 -11.15 -35.53 -23.82
CA GLU A 396 -10.62 -36.73 -23.14
C GLU A 396 -9.10 -36.72 -22.95
N SER A 397 -8.36 -35.90 -23.71
CA SER A 397 -6.90 -35.74 -23.55
C SER A 397 -6.49 -35.15 -22.19
N VAL A 398 -7.37 -34.35 -21.56
CA VAL A 398 -7.10 -33.71 -20.24
C VAL A 398 -7.30 -34.70 -19.09
N LEU A 399 -8.11 -35.75 -19.28
CA LEU A 399 -8.34 -36.78 -18.27
C LEU A 399 -7.19 -37.81 -18.17
N LEU A 400 -6.46 -38.02 -19.27
CA LEU A 400 -5.30 -38.92 -19.30
C LEU A 400 -4.06 -38.32 -18.61
N GLU A 401 -3.78 -37.03 -18.77
CA GLU A 401 -2.67 -36.36 -18.06
C GLU A 401 -2.89 -36.30 -16.54
N ALA A 402 -4.14 -36.20 -16.08
CA ALA A 402 -4.46 -36.19 -14.66
C ALA A 402 -4.20 -37.55 -13.98
N GLN A 403 -4.36 -38.67 -14.70
CA GLN A 403 -4.10 -40.01 -14.17
C GLN A 403 -2.60 -40.34 -14.13
N GLU A 404 -1.80 -39.85 -15.09
CA GLU A 404 -0.34 -40.04 -15.08
C GLU A 404 0.34 -39.26 -13.94
N ILE A 405 -0.16 -38.07 -13.60
CA ILE A 405 0.35 -37.27 -12.47
C ILE A 405 0.03 -37.94 -11.13
N GLN A 406 -1.09 -38.66 -11.01
CA GLN A 406 -1.48 -39.34 -9.78
C GLN A 406 -0.72 -40.67 -9.57
N ALA A 407 -0.27 -41.33 -10.64
CA ALA A 407 0.54 -42.54 -10.57
C ALA A 407 2.03 -42.26 -10.28
N ALA A 408 2.53 -41.05 -10.58
CA ALA A 408 3.90 -40.63 -10.26
C ALA A 408 4.08 -40.13 -8.80
N ALA A 409 2.97 -40.01 -8.05
CA ALA A 409 2.95 -39.53 -6.67
C ALA A 409 2.64 -40.64 -5.64
N ALA A 410 2.61 -41.91 -6.07
CA ALA A 410 2.58 -43.10 -5.22
C ALA A 410 3.86 -43.92 -5.44
#